data_AF-A0A1S8F2I8-F1
#
_entry.id   AF-A0A1S8F2I8-F1
#
_cell.length_a   1.000
_cell.length_b   1.000
_cell.length_c   1.000
_cell.angle_alpha   90.00
_cell.angle_beta   90.00
_cell.angle_gamma   90.00
#
_symmetry.space_group_name_H-M   'P 1'
#
loop_
_entity.id
_entity.type
_entity.pdbx_description
1 polymer ?
#
loop_
_entity_poly.entity_id
_entity_poly.type
_entity_poly.pdbx_seq_one_letter_code
_entity_poly.pdbx_strand_id
1 'polypeptide(L)' 'MHADIRYSVILERTGQTLLAQADLQQLEAFWDAHDAEYVGLRIEDEQSRHPRVIVTDQLPAEEDADLV' A
#
# COMPACT_ATOMS: atom_id res chain seq x y z
N MET A 1 -16.05 6.62 15.68
CA MET A 1 -16.22 7.38 14.43
C MET A 1 -14.84 7.47 13.75
N HIS A 2 -14.47 6.49 12.93
CA HIS A 2 -13.24 6.51 12.12
C HIS A 2 -13.56 6.85 10.64
N ALA A 3 -14.61 7.66 10.41
CA ALA A 3 -15.20 7.84 9.08
C ALA A 3 -14.45 8.83 8.18
N ASP A 4 -13.25 9.27 8.56
CA ASP A 4 -12.50 10.30 7.83
C ASP A 4 -11.03 9.91 7.59
N ILE A 5 -10.70 8.62 7.75
CA ILE A 5 -9.35 8.14 7.38
C ILE A 5 -9.30 8.04 5.86
N ARG A 6 -8.35 8.77 5.27
CA ARG A 6 -8.11 8.78 3.83
C ARG A 6 -6.76 8.14 3.56
N TYR A 7 -6.75 7.03 2.85
CA TYR A 7 -5.55 6.30 2.48
C TYR A 7 -5.01 6.82 1.15
N SER A 8 -3.68 6.88 1.04
CA SER A 8 -3.01 7.12 -0.24
C SER A 8 -2.02 5.99 -0.51
N VAL A 9 -2.05 5.40 -1.69
CA VAL A 9 -1.14 4.34 -2.12
C VAL A 9 -0.08 4.93 -3.05
N ILE A 10 1.19 4.72 -2.72
CA ILE A 10 2.33 5.28 -3.45
C ILE A 10 3.30 4.17 -3.81
N LEU A 11 3.69 4.12 -5.07
CA LEU A 11 4.71 3.21 -5.56
C LEU A 11 6.10 3.69 -5.12
N GLU A 12 6.82 2.86 -4.38
CA GLU A 12 8.16 3.18 -3.85
C GLU A 12 9.14 3.54 -4.97
N ARG A 13 9.17 2.71 -6.02
CA ARG A 13 10.15 2.80 -7.11
C ARG A 13 10.16 4.13 -7.85
N THR A 14 8.99 4.72 -8.03
CA THR A 14 8.82 5.97 -8.81
C THR A 14 8.29 7.13 -7.97
N GLY A 15 7.84 6.87 -6.74
CA GLY A 15 7.07 7.83 -5.94
C GLY A 15 5.69 8.13 -6.53
N GLN A 16 5.22 7.37 -7.54
CA GLN A 16 3.94 7.61 -8.19
C GLN A 16 2.79 7.31 -7.24
N THR A 17 1.84 8.24 -7.13
CA THR A 17 0.60 8.00 -6.38
C THR A 17 -0.35 7.16 -7.24
N LEU A 18 -0.61 5.94 -6.82
CA LEU A 18 -1.53 5.00 -7.48
C LEU A 18 -2.96 5.25 -7.03
N LEU A 19 -3.14 5.61 -5.76
CA LEU A 19 -4.43 5.92 -5.17
C LEU A 19 -4.27 7.11 -4.23
N ALA A 20 -5.13 8.12 -4.34
CA ALA A 20 -5.03 9.36 -3.55
C ALA A 20 -6.32 9.61 -2.77
N GLN A 21 -6.19 9.84 -1.46
CA GLN A 21 -7.31 10.16 -0.57
C GLN A 21 -8.51 9.20 -0.67
N ALA A 22 -8.24 7.92 -0.85
CA ALA A 22 -9.26 6.88 -0.90
C ALA A 22 -9.82 6.57 0.48
N ASP A 23 -11.11 6.25 0.54
CA ASP A 23 -11.65 5.59 1.73
C ASP A 23 -11.26 4.11 1.77
N LEU A 24 -11.61 3.43 2.87
CA LEU A 24 -11.28 2.02 3.07
C LEU A 24 -11.83 1.12 1.96
N GLN A 25 -13.06 1.38 1.49
CA GLN A 25 -13.70 0.55 0.47
C GLN A 25 -13.00 0.70 -0.89
N GLN A 26 -12.57 1.92 -1.22
CA GLN A 26 -11.75 2.17 -2.41
C GLN A 26 -10.35 1.55 -2.31
N LEU A 27 -9.75 1.56 -1.11
CA LEU A 27 -8.48 0.91 -0.85
C LEU A 27 -8.59 -0.61 -1.00
N GLU A 28 -9.65 -1.22 -0.46
CA GLU A 28 -9.93 -2.66 -0.60
C GLU A 28 -10.13 -3.05 -2.07
N ALA A 29 -10.89 -2.26 -2.83
CA ALA A 29 -11.09 -2.52 -4.26
C ALA A 29 -9.79 -2.35 -5.08
N PHE A 30 -8.93 -1.40 -4.71
CA PHE A 30 -7.60 -1.25 -5.31
C PHE A 30 -6.75 -2.49 -5.04
N TRP A 31 -6.75 -2.97 -3.79
CA TRP A 31 -6.03 -4.19 -3.46
C TRP A 31 -6.60 -5.40 -4.18
N ASP A 32 -7.91 -5.60 -4.23
CA ASP A 32 -8.53 -6.72 -4.96
C ASP A 32 -8.13 -6.75 -6.45
N ALA A 33 -7.99 -5.58 -7.08
CA ALA A 33 -7.57 -5.47 -8.47
C ALA A 33 -6.05 -5.61 -8.69
N HIS A 34 -5.23 -5.27 -7.69
CA HIS A 34 -3.78 -5.13 -7.84
C HIS A 34 -2.96 -5.93 -6.80
N ASP A 35 -3.56 -6.87 -6.09
CA ASP A 35 -2.90 -7.70 -5.06
C ASP A 35 -1.72 -8.50 -5.65
N ALA A 36 -1.88 -8.95 -6.89
CA ALA A 36 -0.85 -9.66 -7.63
C ALA A 36 0.25 -8.75 -8.19
N GLU A 37 0.00 -7.45 -8.31
CA GLU A 37 0.91 -6.48 -8.94
C GLU A 37 1.73 -5.69 -7.91
N TYR A 38 1.16 -5.40 -6.74
CA TYR A 38 1.79 -4.57 -5.72
C TYR A 38 1.85 -5.28 -4.37
N VAL A 39 3.00 -5.21 -3.71
CA VAL A 39 3.18 -5.70 -2.34
C VAL A 39 3.29 -4.51 -1.39
N GLY A 40 2.47 -4.49 -0.34
CA GLY A 40 2.52 -3.46 0.70
C GLY A 40 3.78 -3.58 1.55
N LEU A 41 4.63 -2.55 1.52
CA LEU A 41 5.91 -2.53 2.23
C LEU A 41 5.79 -1.92 3.63
N ARG A 42 5.15 -0.75 3.70
CA ARG A 42 5.03 0.02 4.95
C ARG A 42 3.89 1.03 4.88
N ILE A 43 3.38 1.40 6.04
CA ILE A 43 2.41 2.48 6.20
C ILE A 43 3.13 3.62 6.91
N GLU A 44 3.23 4.76 6.24
CA GLU A 44 3.63 6.02 6.86
C GLU A 44 2.39 6.69 7.46
N ASP A 45 2.58 7.44 8.55
CA ASP A 45 1.50 8.23 9.16
C ASP A 45 0.30 7.40 9.66
N GLU A 46 0.55 6.18 10.17
CA GLU A 46 -0.49 5.24 10.64
C GLU A 46 -1.42 5.82 11.73
N GLN A 47 -0.91 6.73 12.56
CA GLN A 47 -1.67 7.38 13.63
C GLN A 47 -2.36 8.67 13.17
N SER A 48 -2.09 9.12 11.94
CA SER A 48 -2.68 10.31 11.34
C SER A 48 -3.99 9.96 10.63
N ARG A 49 -4.79 10.98 10.31
CA ARG A 49 -6.02 10.80 9.49
C ARG A 49 -5.74 10.56 8.01
N HIS A 50 -4.47 10.58 7.61
CA HIS A 50 -4.04 10.41 6.22
C HIS A 50 -2.86 9.43 6.09
N PRO A 51 -3.06 8.14 6.41
CA PRO A 51 -2.02 7.13 6.26
C PRO A 51 -1.62 6.98 4.79
N ARG A 52 -0.31 6.88 4.55
CA ARG A 52 0.28 6.69 3.23
C ARG A 52 0.85 5.28 3.15
N VAL A 53 0.27 4.46 2.30
CA VAL A 53 0.68 3.08 2.06
C VAL A 53 1.72 3.08 0.95
N ILE A 54 2.95 2.71 1.28
CA ILE A 54 4.04 2.58 0.32
C ILE A 54 4.06 1.13 -0.17
N VAL A 55 4.02 0.95 -1.49
CA VAL A 55 3.92 -0.35 -2.15
C VAL A 55 5.06 -0.52 -3.16
N THR A 56 5.40 -1.76 -3.48
CA THR A 56 6.39 -2.09 -4.52
C THR A 56 5.78 -2.99 -5.58
N ASP A 57 6.12 -2.73 -6.85
CA ASP A 57 5.84 -3.63 -7.98
C ASP A 57 6.90 -4.72 -8.17
N GLN A 58 7.98 -4.63 -7.39
CA GLN A 58 9.00 -5.65 -7.33
C GLN A 58 8.71 -6.51 -6.11
N LEU A 59 8.23 -7.73 -6.34
CA LEU A 59 8.42 -8.80 -5.36
C LEU A 59 9.90 -8.78 -4.97
N PRO A 60 10.26 -8.77 -3.68
CA PRO A 60 11.64 -9.04 -3.31
C PRO A 60 12.00 -10.33 -4.05
N ALA A 61 13.09 -10.29 -4.84
CA ALA A 61 13.61 -11.51 -5.44
C ALA A 61 13.65 -12.53 -4.30
N GLU A 62 13.00 -13.67 -4.50
CA GLU A 62 12.94 -14.75 -3.52
C GLU A 62 14.38 -15.19 -3.19
N GLU A 63 15.03 -14.46 -2.30
CA GLU A 63 16.31 -14.78 -1.70
C GLU A 63 16.04 -14.81 -0.19
N ASP A 64 16.07 -16.05 0.30
CA ASP A 64 16.12 -16.46 1.71
C ASP A 64 14.79 -16.51 2.49
N ALA A 65 13.86 -17.33 1.98
CA ALA A 65 13.21 -18.31 2.86
C ALA A 65 14.03 -19.61 2.92
N ASP A 66 15.36 -19.51 3.05
CA ASP A 66 16.20 -20.62 3.50
C ASP A 66 16.03 -20.71 5.02
N LEU A 67 14.95 -21.37 5.41
CA LEU A 67 14.73 -21.81 6.78
C LEU A 67 15.70 -22.98 7.03
N VAL A 68 16.95 -22.66 7.41
CA VAL A 68 17.94 -23.64 7.90
C VAL A 68 17.68 -24.04 9.35
#